data_AF-A0AA50E0R1-F1
#
_entry.id   AF-A0AA50E0R1-F1
#
_cell.length_a   1.000
_cell.length_b   1.000
_cell.length_c   1.000
_cell.angle_alpha   90.00
_cell.angle_beta   90.00
_cell.angle_gamma   90.00
#
_symmetry.space_group_name_H-M   'P 1'
#
loop_
_entity.id
_entity.type
_entity.pdbx_description
1 polymer ?
#
loop_
_entity_poly.entity_id
_entity_poly.type
_entity_poly.pdbx_seq_one_letter_code
_entity_poly.pdbx_strand_id
1 'polypeptide(L)'
;MLAFPYLPGFDSPAFRGISVFLGLLLSLGSTSAITNVIGGIILIYTRAFRIGDHIQVGDVIGDIIEKNFLVIRICTPTNQIITIPNSSLLISNVTNYSISSRELNKYLILQTTITLGYDVPWQKVYQTLIEAALNTEHILKSPVPFVLQTSLDNFYVSYQLNAYTNQPNLMVIIYSELHQNMQDKCNEVGIEILSPSFTALRDGNTSTMPENYLPSDYVAPPFGFNLRILPDNKSLIPSPGKNVGKISLQKEDKFPQFDFFNSLSVSVS
;
A
#
# COMPACT_ATOMS: atom_id res chain seq x y z
N MET A 1 -31.58 44.41 0.56
CA MET A 1 -32.96 43.96 0.81
C MET A 1 -33.83 45.20 1.04
N LEU A 2 -34.16 45.97 -0.01
CA LEU A 2 -34.92 47.23 0.13
C LEU A 2 -35.79 47.61 -1.10
N ALA A 3 -35.93 46.72 -2.09
CA ALA A 3 -36.71 46.97 -3.31
C ALA A 3 -37.90 46.00 -3.52
N PHE A 4 -38.06 44.98 -2.67
CA PHE A 4 -39.10 43.95 -2.82
C PHE A 4 -40.57 44.42 -2.67
N PRO A 5 -40.93 45.43 -1.84
CA PRO A 5 -42.33 45.77 -1.62
C PRO A 5 -42.97 46.62 -2.73
N TYR A 6 -42.22 46.96 -3.79
CA TYR A 6 -42.73 47.80 -4.90
C TYR A 6 -42.98 47.01 -6.20
N LEU A 7 -42.88 45.68 -6.19
CA LEU A 7 -43.18 44.85 -7.35
C LEU A 7 -44.71 44.67 -7.50
N PRO A 8 -45.29 44.96 -8.67
CA PRO A 8 -46.73 44.78 -8.89
C PRO A 8 -47.12 43.30 -8.71
N GLY A 9 -48.11 43.03 -7.86
CA GLY A 9 -48.59 41.67 -7.56
C GLY A 9 -47.91 40.95 -6.38
N PHE A 10 -47.08 41.64 -5.60
CA PHE A 10 -46.38 41.10 -4.42
C PHE A 10 -47.30 40.41 -3.39
N ASP A 11 -48.51 40.94 -3.18
CA ASP A 11 -49.48 40.37 -2.25
C ASP A 11 -50.25 39.16 -2.79
N SER A 12 -50.07 38.81 -4.07
CA SER A 12 -50.77 37.67 -4.65
C SER A 12 -50.27 36.33 -4.07
N PRO A 13 -51.17 35.36 -3.82
CA PRO A 13 -50.78 34.01 -3.41
C PRO A 13 -49.80 33.34 -4.38
N ALA A 14 -49.94 33.60 -5.69
CA ALA A 14 -49.06 33.08 -6.73
C ALA A 14 -47.62 33.62 -6.60
N PHE A 15 -47.46 34.93 -6.38
CA PHE A 15 -46.14 35.54 -6.20
C PHE A 15 -45.44 35.03 -4.94
N ARG A 16 -46.19 34.85 -3.83
CA ARG A 16 -45.66 34.24 -2.60
C ARG A 16 -45.21 32.80 -2.83
N GLY A 17 -46.02 31.99 -3.53
CA GLY A 17 -45.67 30.61 -3.89
C GLY A 17 -44.38 30.52 -4.70
N ILE A 18 -44.24 31.36 -5.74
CA ILE A 18 -43.04 31.41 -6.59
C ILE A 18 -41.82 31.87 -5.79
N SER A 19 -41.98 32.87 -4.92
CA SER A 19 -40.87 33.38 -4.09
C SER A 19 -40.37 32.34 -3.08
N VAL A 20 -41.29 31.63 -2.40
CA VAL A 20 -40.95 30.52 -1.50
C VAL A 20 -40.26 29.39 -2.26
N PHE A 21 -40.79 29.02 -3.43
CA PHE A 21 -40.20 27.99 -4.27
C PHE A 21 -38.78 28.37 -4.75
N LEU A 22 -38.58 29.59 -5.22
CA LEU A 22 -37.25 30.11 -5.60
C LEU A 22 -36.29 30.16 -4.41
N GLY A 23 -36.77 30.56 -3.24
CA GLY A 23 -35.99 30.53 -2.00
C GLY A 23 -35.52 29.12 -1.66
N LEU A 24 -36.42 28.14 -1.72
CA LEU A 24 -36.09 26.72 -1.50
C LEU A 24 -35.07 26.21 -2.52
N LEU A 25 -35.24 26.50 -3.82
CA LEU A 25 -34.28 26.11 -4.85
C LEU A 25 -32.89 26.70 -4.60
N LEU A 26 -32.82 27.99 -4.25
CA LEU A 26 -31.55 28.64 -3.93
C LEU A 26 -30.90 28.04 -2.67
N SER A 27 -31.67 27.76 -1.62
CA SER A 27 -31.15 27.13 -0.39
C SER A 27 -30.61 25.72 -0.67
N LEU A 28 -31.35 24.90 -1.40
CA LEU A 28 -30.93 23.55 -1.75
C LEU A 28 -29.66 23.57 -2.63
N GLY A 29 -29.60 24.44 -3.63
CA GLY A 29 -28.43 24.59 -4.50
C GLY A 29 -27.20 25.16 -3.80
N SER A 30 -27.39 25.97 -2.75
CA SER A 30 -26.29 26.65 -2.03
C SER A 30 -25.69 25.83 -0.89
N THR A 31 -26.30 24.70 -0.53
CA THR A 31 -25.91 23.92 0.66
C THR A 31 -24.43 23.56 0.61
N SER A 32 -23.93 23.04 -0.52
CA SER A 32 -22.50 22.65 -0.67
C SER A 32 -21.53 23.82 -0.49
N ALA A 33 -21.83 24.99 -1.07
CA ALA A 33 -20.98 26.16 -0.94
C ALA A 33 -20.93 26.63 0.52
N ILE A 34 -22.08 26.68 1.20
CA ILE A 34 -22.18 27.06 2.62
C ILE A 34 -21.40 26.07 3.49
N THR A 35 -21.55 24.76 3.27
CA THR A 35 -20.80 23.73 4.01
C THR A 35 -19.29 23.89 3.84
N ASN A 36 -18.81 24.19 2.63
CA ASN A 36 -17.39 24.44 2.40
C ASN A 36 -16.90 25.71 3.10
N VAL A 37 -17.67 26.80 3.06
CA VAL A 37 -17.32 28.05 3.78
C VAL A 37 -17.23 27.80 5.28
N ILE A 38 -18.23 27.16 5.88
CA ILE A 38 -18.23 26.82 7.31
C ILE A 38 -17.04 25.91 7.62
N GLY A 39 -16.77 24.92 6.77
CA GLY A 39 -15.59 24.05 6.91
C GLY A 39 -14.29 24.82 6.88
N GLY A 40 -14.13 25.76 5.94
CA GLY A 40 -12.96 26.63 5.87
C GLY A 40 -12.78 27.47 7.14
N ILE A 41 -13.87 28.06 7.65
CA ILE A 41 -13.83 28.85 8.89
C ILE A 41 -13.42 27.98 10.08
N ILE A 42 -14.00 26.79 10.22
CA ILE A 42 -13.67 25.85 11.31
C ILE A 42 -12.19 25.45 11.22
N LEU A 43 -11.70 25.05 10.05
CA LEU A 43 -10.30 24.65 9.85
C LEU A 43 -9.32 25.79 10.16
N ILE A 44 -9.67 27.03 9.82
CA ILE A 44 -8.88 28.22 10.16
C ILE A 44 -8.90 28.46 11.68
N TYR A 45 -10.07 28.38 12.31
CA TYR A 45 -10.24 28.62 13.75
C TYR A 45 -9.50 27.59 14.60
N THR A 46 -9.61 26.30 14.26
CA THR A 46 -8.93 25.20 14.96
C THR A 46 -7.43 25.16 14.67
N ARG A 47 -6.97 25.87 13.64
CA ARG A 47 -5.58 25.84 13.13
C ARG A 47 -5.13 24.41 12.84
N ALA A 48 -6.02 23.59 12.26
CA ALA A 48 -5.76 22.17 11.98
C ALA A 48 -4.45 21.93 11.19
N PHE A 49 -4.10 22.88 10.30
CA PHE A 49 -2.85 22.90 9.55
C PHE A 49 -2.53 24.32 9.06
N ARG A 50 -1.28 24.54 8.64
CA ARG A 50 -0.78 25.79 8.07
C ARG A 50 -0.27 25.57 6.65
N ILE A 51 -0.14 26.66 5.88
CA ILE A 51 0.55 26.61 4.59
C ILE A 51 1.99 26.16 4.85
N GLY A 52 2.47 25.20 4.07
CA GLY A 52 3.76 24.53 4.24
C GLY A 52 3.74 23.30 5.15
N ASP A 53 2.62 22.96 5.80
CA ASP A 53 2.52 21.69 6.53
C ASP A 53 2.45 20.52 5.54
N HIS A 54 3.16 19.44 5.84
CA HIS A 54 3.08 18.17 5.12
C HIS A 54 1.95 17.34 5.74
N ILE A 55 0.93 17.03 4.95
CA ILE A 55 -0.28 16.36 5.42
C ILE A 55 -0.66 15.19 4.52
N GLN A 56 -1.41 14.25 5.10
CA GLN A 56 -2.13 13.21 4.38
C GLN A 56 -3.62 13.32 4.65
N VAL A 57 -4.41 13.31 3.57
CA VAL A 57 -5.87 13.35 3.56
C VAL A 57 -6.37 12.20 2.70
N GLY A 58 -6.91 11.16 3.32
CA GLY A 58 -7.18 9.91 2.60
C GLY A 58 -5.90 9.38 1.94
N ASP A 59 -5.93 9.20 0.63
CA ASP A 59 -4.78 8.71 -0.16
C ASP A 59 -3.87 9.83 -0.68
N VAL A 60 -4.24 11.09 -0.45
CA VAL A 60 -3.48 12.26 -0.94
C VAL A 60 -2.47 12.67 0.12
N ILE A 61 -1.18 12.64 -0.23
CA ILE A 61 -0.08 13.13 0.60
C ILE A 61 0.66 14.27 -0.09
N GLY A 62 1.01 15.32 0.67
CA GLY A 62 1.78 16.43 0.14
C GLY A 62 1.76 17.66 1.04
N ASP A 63 2.31 18.76 0.50
CA ASP A 63 2.46 20.02 1.22
C ASP A 63 1.31 20.97 0.90
N ILE A 64 0.78 21.65 1.92
CA ILE A 64 -0.27 22.65 1.73
C ILE A 64 0.31 23.90 1.08
N ILE A 65 -0.13 24.21 -0.14
CA ILE A 65 0.32 25.41 -0.86
C ILE A 65 -0.66 26.58 -0.71
N GLU A 66 -1.95 26.31 -0.56
CA GLU A 66 -2.99 27.33 -0.54
C GLU A 66 -4.18 26.89 0.32
N LYS A 67 -4.79 27.84 1.05
CA LYS A 67 -6.02 27.62 1.82
C LYS A 67 -6.99 28.77 1.60
N ASN A 68 -8.16 28.46 1.04
CA ASN A 68 -9.24 29.40 0.77
C ASN A 68 -10.50 29.01 1.55
N PHE A 69 -11.52 29.86 1.52
CA PHE A 69 -12.80 29.59 2.20
C PHE A 69 -13.51 28.35 1.66
N LEU A 70 -13.28 27.96 0.41
CA LEU A 70 -13.98 26.83 -0.21
C LEU A 70 -13.13 25.55 -0.30
N VAL A 71 -11.83 25.71 -0.54
CA VAL A 71 -10.92 24.62 -0.89
C VAL A 71 -9.54 24.83 -0.29
N ILE A 72 -8.80 23.74 -0.18
CA ILE A 72 -7.36 23.71 0.10
C ILE A 72 -6.66 23.06 -1.08
N ARG A 73 -5.45 23.54 -1.38
CA ARG A 73 -4.59 22.94 -2.40
C ARG A 73 -3.36 22.32 -1.77
N ILE A 74 -3.07 21.10 -2.19
CA ILE A 74 -1.93 20.31 -1.76
C ILE A 74 -1.05 20.05 -2.98
N CYS A 75 0.26 20.25 -2.85
CA CYS A 75 1.25 19.84 -3.83
C CYS A 75 1.81 18.47 -3.42
N THR A 76 1.65 17.46 -4.27
CA THR A 76 2.22 16.13 -4.02
C THR A 76 3.75 16.16 -4.23
N PRO A 77 4.47 15.13 -3.73
CA PRO A 77 5.89 14.94 -4.04
C PRO A 77 6.19 14.81 -5.54
N THR A 78 5.18 14.46 -6.35
CA THR A 78 5.26 14.39 -7.82
C THR A 78 4.92 15.70 -8.51
N ASN A 79 4.88 16.83 -7.79
CA ASN A 79 4.53 18.17 -8.27
C ASN A 79 3.12 18.28 -8.86
N GLN A 80 2.16 17.48 -8.39
CA GLN A 80 0.76 17.58 -8.79
C GLN A 80 0.00 18.43 -7.78
N ILE A 81 -0.83 19.35 -8.26
CA ILE A 81 -1.68 20.20 -7.42
C ILE A 81 -3.06 19.55 -7.28
N ILE A 82 -3.38 19.09 -6.09
CA ILE A 82 -4.67 18.48 -5.76
C ILE A 82 -5.51 19.49 -4.98
N THR A 83 -6.74 19.73 -5.43
CA THR A 83 -7.69 20.65 -4.78
C THR A 83 -8.73 19.83 -4.00
N ILE A 84 -8.82 20.08 -2.70
CA ILE A 84 -9.72 19.37 -1.79
C ILE A 84 -10.76 20.36 -1.23
N PRO A 85 -12.07 20.09 -1.37
CA PRO A 85 -13.11 20.88 -0.72
C PRO A 85 -13.00 20.85 0.80
N ASN A 86 -13.16 22.00 1.46
CA ASN A 86 -13.04 22.10 2.93
C ASN A 86 -14.05 21.20 3.67
N SER A 87 -15.24 21.03 3.10
CA SER A 87 -16.26 20.13 3.64
C SER A 87 -15.80 18.67 3.71
N SER A 88 -14.98 18.22 2.74
CA SER A 88 -14.42 16.86 2.73
C SER A 88 -13.45 16.66 3.89
N LEU A 89 -12.63 17.67 4.19
CA LEU A 89 -11.62 17.61 5.26
C LEU A 89 -12.21 17.53 6.67
N LEU A 90 -13.44 18.03 6.85
CA LEU A 90 -14.14 17.88 8.13
C LEU A 90 -14.64 16.46 8.39
N ILE A 91 -14.88 15.69 7.32
CA ILE A 91 -15.45 14.34 7.39
C ILE A 91 -14.33 13.29 7.39
N SER A 92 -13.24 13.57 6.66
CA SER A 92 -12.08 12.67 6.56
C SER A 92 -11.11 12.83 7.72
N ASN A 93 -10.41 11.74 8.05
CA ASN A 93 -9.23 11.82 8.90
C ASN A 93 -8.10 12.56 8.18
N VAL A 94 -7.45 13.50 8.87
CA VAL A 94 -6.29 14.24 8.37
C VAL A 94 -5.09 13.96 9.27
N THR A 95 -4.03 13.42 8.70
CA THR A 95 -2.75 13.21 9.39
C THR A 95 -1.83 14.38 9.05
N ASN A 96 -1.40 15.15 10.06
CA ASN A 96 -0.46 16.24 9.87
C ASN A 96 0.92 15.83 10.41
N TYR A 97 1.92 15.73 9.53
CA TYR A 97 3.27 15.30 9.87
C TYR A 97 4.13 16.45 10.41
N SER A 98 3.76 17.70 10.16
CA SER A 98 4.52 18.89 10.57
C SER A 98 4.10 19.46 11.93
N ILE A 99 2.85 19.23 12.36
CA ILE A 99 2.30 19.89 13.56
C ILE A 99 2.98 19.46 14.86
N SER A 100 3.40 18.19 14.97
CA SER A 100 4.06 17.65 16.17
C SER A 100 5.37 18.38 16.49
N SER A 101 6.15 18.71 15.46
CA SER A 101 7.40 19.46 15.64
C SER A 101 7.15 20.88 16.12
N ARG A 102 6.05 21.50 15.69
CA ARG A 102 5.72 22.90 15.99
C ARG A 102 5.03 23.08 17.34
N GLU A 103 4.06 22.24 17.67
CA GLU A 103 3.18 22.44 18.82
C GLU A 103 3.58 21.58 20.03
N LEU A 104 4.20 20.41 19.80
CA LEU A 104 4.58 19.48 20.87
C LEU A 104 6.10 19.43 21.13
N ASN A 105 6.91 20.17 20.36
CA ASN A 105 8.37 20.06 20.37
C ASN A 105 8.86 18.61 20.22
N LYS A 106 8.16 17.81 19.41
CA LYS A 106 8.49 16.41 19.13
C LYS A 106 8.79 16.23 17.65
N TYR A 107 9.94 15.65 17.33
CA TYR A 107 10.30 15.29 15.96
C TYR A 107 9.40 14.19 15.41
N LEU A 108 9.23 14.17 14.09
CA LEU A 108 8.50 13.11 13.41
C LEU A 108 9.30 11.81 13.50
N ILE A 109 8.62 10.70 13.79
CA ILE A 109 9.22 9.37 13.76
C ILE A 109 8.87 8.73 12.42
N LEU A 110 9.90 8.44 11.63
CA LEU A 110 9.82 7.59 10.45
C LEU A 110 10.00 6.15 10.89
N GLN A 111 9.12 5.28 10.42
CA GLN A 111 9.11 3.87 10.78
C GLN A 111 9.27 3.01 9.54
N THR A 112 10.18 2.06 9.59
CA THR A 112 10.36 1.07 8.53
C THR A 112 10.60 -0.31 9.13
N THR A 113 10.13 -1.35 8.45
CA THR A 113 10.20 -2.72 8.93
C THR A 113 11.09 -3.55 8.02
N ILE A 114 11.91 -4.40 8.62
CA ILE A 114 12.72 -5.42 7.95
C ILE A 114 12.54 -6.75 8.67
N THR A 115 12.53 -7.84 7.91
CA THR A 115 12.42 -9.21 8.43
C THR A 115 13.75 -9.93 8.25
N LEU A 116 14.26 -10.56 9.31
CA LEU A 116 15.54 -11.29 9.28
C LEU A 116 15.39 -12.66 9.95
N GLY A 117 16.16 -13.64 9.49
CA GLY A 117 16.17 -15.00 10.04
C GLY A 117 16.63 -15.06 11.50
N TYR A 118 16.25 -16.14 12.18
CA TYR A 118 16.62 -16.41 13.58
C TYR A 118 18.11 -16.74 13.78
N ASP A 119 18.81 -17.03 12.69
CA ASP A 119 20.24 -17.30 12.65
C ASP A 119 21.10 -16.04 12.88
N VAL A 120 20.52 -14.85 12.76
CA VAL A 120 21.20 -13.57 13.00
C VAL A 120 21.05 -13.14 14.47
N PRO A 121 22.14 -12.89 15.22
CA PRO A 121 22.06 -12.37 16.58
C PRO A 121 21.36 -11.00 16.61
N TRP A 122 20.26 -10.88 17.37
CA TRP A 122 19.44 -9.67 17.39
C TRP A 122 20.19 -8.41 17.82
N GLN A 123 21.21 -8.53 18.68
CA GLN A 123 22.03 -7.39 19.11
C GLN A 123 22.78 -6.78 17.91
N LYS A 124 23.25 -7.65 17.01
CA LYS A 124 23.93 -7.25 15.78
C LYS A 124 22.97 -6.52 14.86
N VAL A 125 21.75 -7.04 14.68
CA VAL A 125 20.69 -6.37 13.92
C VAL A 125 20.41 -4.96 14.46
N TYR A 126 20.26 -4.83 15.79
CA TYR A 126 19.98 -3.53 16.42
C TYR A 126 21.08 -2.52 16.11
N GLN A 127 22.34 -2.91 16.28
CA GLN A 127 23.50 -2.05 15.99
C GLN A 127 23.53 -1.65 14.50
N THR A 128 23.42 -2.63 13.61
CA THR A 128 23.44 -2.39 12.15
C THR A 128 22.32 -1.45 11.69
N LEU A 129 21.09 -1.63 12.17
CA LEU A 129 19.95 -0.79 11.78
C LEU A 129 20.05 0.63 12.35
N ILE A 130 20.56 0.79 13.58
CA ILE A 130 20.80 2.12 14.16
C ILE A 130 21.92 2.84 13.40
N GLU A 131 23.01 2.15 13.05
CA GLU A 131 24.08 2.72 12.23
C GLU A 131 23.59 3.13 10.84
N ALA A 132 22.75 2.31 10.20
CA ALA A 132 22.11 2.65 8.93
C ALA A 132 21.26 3.93 9.04
N ALA A 133 20.45 4.05 10.09
CA ALA A 133 19.69 5.28 10.34
C ALA A 133 20.59 6.50 10.55
N LEU A 134 21.66 6.37 11.34
CA LEU A 134 22.57 7.47 11.64
C LEU A 134 23.43 7.92 10.43
N ASN A 135 23.56 7.05 9.41
CA ASN A 135 24.21 7.35 8.14
C ASN A 135 23.28 7.97 7.10
N THR A 136 21.97 8.01 7.34
CA THR A 136 21.00 8.56 6.41
C THR A 136 20.88 10.08 6.59
N GLU A 137 20.83 10.83 5.49
CA GLU A 137 20.67 12.28 5.56
C GLU A 137 19.30 12.65 6.14
N HIS A 138 19.23 13.80 6.82
CA HIS A 138 18.01 14.31 7.48
C HIS A 138 17.41 13.44 8.60
N ILE A 139 18.09 12.36 8.99
CA ILE A 139 17.82 11.63 10.24
C ILE A 139 18.61 12.29 11.38
N LEU A 140 17.92 12.52 12.49
CA LEU A 140 18.50 13.14 13.67
C LEU A 140 19.34 12.13 14.45
N LYS A 141 20.52 12.58 14.90
CA LYS A 141 21.39 11.82 15.81
C LYS A 141 20.93 11.89 17.26
N SER A 142 20.20 12.94 17.61
CA SER A 142 19.57 13.14 18.91
C SER A 142 18.15 13.68 18.70
N PRO A 143 17.10 12.94 19.09
CA PRO A 143 17.12 11.66 19.81
C PRO A 143 17.69 10.50 18.97
N VAL A 144 18.26 9.50 19.66
CA VAL A 144 18.89 8.35 18.98
C VAL A 144 17.80 7.45 18.37
N PRO A 145 17.96 6.98 17.13
CA PRO A 145 17.09 5.96 16.54
C PRO A 145 17.04 4.69 17.39
N PHE A 146 15.92 3.98 17.35
CA PHE A 146 15.74 2.74 18.11
C PHE A 146 15.04 1.67 17.27
N VAL A 147 15.26 0.42 17.65
CA VAL A 147 14.69 -0.75 16.98
C VAL A 147 13.75 -1.46 17.93
N LEU A 148 12.58 -1.83 17.43
CA LEU A 148 11.61 -2.69 18.11
C LEU A 148 11.54 -4.04 17.42
N GLN A 149 11.39 -5.12 18.18
CA GLN A 149 10.94 -6.41 17.64
C GLN A 149 9.41 -6.43 17.68
N THR A 150 8.76 -6.39 16.52
CA THR A 150 7.30 -6.29 16.44
C THR A 150 6.61 -7.65 16.43
N SER A 151 7.25 -8.67 15.87
CA SER A 151 6.74 -10.05 15.83
C SER A 151 7.86 -11.07 15.74
N LEU A 152 7.58 -12.28 16.26
CA LEU A 152 8.37 -13.49 16.09
C LEU A 152 7.54 -14.44 15.23
N ASP A 153 7.81 -14.45 13.92
CA ASP A 153 7.06 -15.24 12.94
C ASP A 153 7.73 -16.61 12.72
N ASN A 154 7.11 -17.49 11.93
CA ASN A 154 7.58 -18.87 11.78
C ASN A 154 9.02 -19.01 11.25
N PHE A 155 9.48 -18.05 10.44
CA PHE A 155 10.77 -18.14 9.73
C PHE A 155 11.68 -16.92 9.93
N TYR A 156 11.21 -15.87 10.59
CA TYR A 156 11.94 -14.63 10.76
C TYR A 156 11.42 -13.84 11.97
N VAL A 157 12.23 -12.88 12.39
CA VAL A 157 11.86 -11.83 13.34
C VAL A 157 11.59 -10.54 12.56
N SER A 158 10.49 -9.86 12.87
CA SER A 158 10.19 -8.54 12.31
C SER A 158 10.79 -7.45 13.19
N TYR A 159 11.71 -6.68 12.62
CA TYR A 159 12.36 -5.54 13.25
C TYR A 159 11.81 -4.24 12.67
N GLN A 160 11.34 -3.35 13.53
CA GLN A 160 10.89 -2.01 13.17
C GLN A 160 11.93 -0.98 13.62
N LEU A 161 12.58 -0.35 12.64
CA LEU A 161 13.48 0.77 12.85
C LEU A 161 12.66 2.06 12.95
N ASN A 162 12.88 2.82 14.03
CA ASN A 162 12.24 4.09 14.30
C ASN A 162 13.31 5.17 14.35
N ALA A 163 13.22 6.13 13.41
CA ALA A 163 14.21 7.19 13.26
C ALA A 163 13.53 8.56 13.25
N TYR A 164 14.18 9.56 13.84
CA TYR A 164 13.60 10.89 13.99
C TYR A 164 14.01 11.81 12.84
N THR A 165 13.07 12.61 12.33
CA THR A 165 13.36 13.67 11.34
C THR A 165 12.67 14.98 11.69
N ASN A 166 13.28 16.09 11.27
CA ASN A 166 12.70 17.43 11.27
C ASN A 166 12.29 17.91 9.87
N GLN A 167 12.41 17.06 8.84
CA GLN A 167 12.09 17.38 7.43
C GLN A 167 10.96 16.45 6.91
N PRO A 168 9.70 16.65 7.36
CA PRO A 168 8.58 15.78 6.95
C PRO A 168 8.30 15.83 5.44
N ASN A 169 8.57 16.95 4.78
CA ASN A 169 8.45 17.14 3.33
C ASN A 169 9.40 16.28 2.50
N LEU A 170 10.54 15.86 3.07
CA LEU A 170 11.53 15.01 2.39
C LEU A 170 11.34 13.52 2.70
N MET A 171 10.26 13.15 3.39
CA MET A 171 10.02 11.79 3.90
C MET A 171 10.21 10.70 2.84
N VAL A 172 9.75 10.93 1.60
CA VAL A 172 9.88 9.96 0.50
C VAL A 172 11.35 9.70 0.16
N ILE A 173 12.17 10.75 0.13
CA ILE A 173 13.61 10.66 -0.17
C ILE A 173 14.34 10.00 1.00
N ILE A 174 14.03 10.42 2.24
CA ILE A 174 14.62 9.86 3.45
C ILE A 174 14.34 8.36 3.56
N TYR A 175 13.12 7.90 3.25
CA TYR A 175 12.82 6.46 3.26
C TYR A 175 13.67 5.70 2.25
N SER A 176 13.79 6.22 1.02
CA SER A 176 14.60 5.59 -0.02
C SER A 176 16.06 5.46 0.40
N GLU A 177 16.67 6.54 0.92
CA GLU A 177 18.06 6.52 1.39
C GLU A 177 18.23 5.62 2.62
N LEU A 178 17.26 5.63 3.54
CA LEU A 178 17.26 4.75 4.71
C LEU A 178 17.27 3.28 4.29
N HIS A 179 16.45 2.89 3.31
CA HIS A 179 16.41 1.52 2.79
C HIS A 179 17.71 1.12 2.08
N GLN A 180 18.38 2.05 1.39
CA GLN A 180 19.70 1.81 0.79
C GLN A 180 20.75 1.57 1.88
N ASN A 181 20.83 2.47 2.86
CA ASN A 181 21.77 2.34 3.98
C ASN A 181 21.54 1.08 4.81
N MET A 182 20.28 0.66 5.00
CA MET A 182 19.95 -0.60 5.67
C MET A 182 20.52 -1.80 4.91
N GLN A 183 20.36 -1.83 3.59
CA GLN A 183 20.91 -2.91 2.75
C GLN A 183 22.43 -2.93 2.78
N ASP A 184 23.07 -1.78 2.60
CA ASP A 184 24.53 -1.65 2.60
C ASP A 184 25.12 -2.10 3.95
N LYS A 185 24.55 -1.62 5.05
CA LYS A 185 25.01 -1.99 6.41
C LYS A 185 24.76 -3.45 6.73
N CYS A 186 23.64 -4.04 6.32
CA CYS A 186 23.44 -5.47 6.45
C CYS A 186 24.52 -6.25 5.70
N ASN A 187 24.80 -5.89 4.44
CA ASN A 187 25.82 -6.55 3.62
C ASN A 187 27.24 -6.43 4.20
N GLU A 188 27.63 -5.24 4.67
CA GLU A 188 28.95 -4.99 5.27
C GLU A 188 29.25 -5.89 6.47
N VAL A 189 28.23 -6.17 7.29
CA VAL A 189 28.38 -7.01 8.48
C VAL A 189 27.98 -8.47 8.22
N GLY A 190 27.72 -8.84 6.97
CA GLY A 190 27.36 -10.21 6.57
C GLY A 190 26.01 -10.70 7.09
N ILE A 191 25.04 -9.79 7.23
CA ILE A 191 23.63 -10.12 7.48
C ILE A 191 22.96 -10.27 6.13
N GLU A 192 22.58 -11.50 5.78
CA GLU A 192 21.89 -11.77 4.53
C GLU A 192 20.40 -11.42 4.65
N ILE A 193 19.92 -10.52 3.78
CA ILE A 193 18.50 -10.18 3.67
C ILE A 193 17.86 -11.16 2.69
N LEU A 194 17.37 -12.28 3.22
CA LEU A 194 16.74 -13.35 2.45
C LEU A 194 15.20 -13.32 2.56
N SER A 195 14.55 -13.63 1.44
CA SER A 195 13.11 -13.95 1.46
C SER A 195 12.94 -15.39 1.99
N PRO A 196 12.15 -15.63 3.04
CA PRO A 196 12.06 -16.94 3.71
C PRO A 196 11.55 -18.07 2.80
N SER A 197 10.96 -17.75 1.65
CA SER A 197 10.53 -18.72 0.65
C SER A 197 11.69 -19.10 -0.29
N PHE A 198 12.55 -20.01 0.14
CA PHE A 198 13.41 -20.77 -0.78
C PHE A 198 12.66 -22.04 -1.21
N THR A 199 12.12 -22.06 -2.42
CA THR A 199 11.49 -23.27 -2.99
C THR A 199 12.52 -23.97 -3.87
N ALA A 200 13.13 -25.04 -3.37
CA ALA A 200 13.90 -25.96 -4.19
C ALA A 200 12.97 -27.01 -4.80
N LEU A 201 12.76 -26.94 -6.12
CA LEU A 201 12.10 -28.00 -6.86
C LEU A 201 13.07 -29.20 -6.93
N ARG A 202 12.69 -30.29 -6.25
CA ARG A 202 13.41 -31.57 -6.32
C ARG A 202 13.06 -32.27 -7.63
N ASP A 203 14.07 -32.86 -8.27
CA ASP A 203 13.82 -33.86 -9.30
C ASP A 203 13.11 -35.07 -8.65
N GLY A 204 11.81 -35.21 -8.90
CA GLY A 204 10.97 -36.26 -8.33
C GLY A 204 11.27 -37.66 -8.85
N ASN A 205 12.23 -37.82 -9.77
CA ASN A 205 12.56 -39.10 -10.38
C ASN A 205 13.21 -40.09 -9.39
N THR A 206 13.93 -39.64 -8.36
CA THR A 206 14.61 -40.54 -7.41
C THR A 206 13.87 -40.68 -6.08
N SER A 207 13.90 -41.87 -5.48
CA SER A 207 13.32 -42.15 -4.15
C SER A 207 13.92 -41.25 -3.05
N THR A 208 13.14 -40.97 -2.00
CA THR A 208 13.56 -40.14 -0.85
C THR A 208 14.34 -40.92 0.20
N MET A 209 14.56 -42.22 0.00
CA MET A 209 15.31 -43.09 0.92
C MET A 209 16.82 -42.92 0.71
N PRO A 210 17.64 -42.95 1.78
CA PRO A 210 19.10 -42.90 1.65
C PRO A 210 19.63 -44.09 0.84
N GLU A 211 20.71 -43.90 0.07
CA GLU A 211 21.22 -44.88 -0.91
C GLU A 211 21.52 -46.26 -0.31
N ASN A 212 21.97 -46.31 0.93
CA ASN A 212 22.25 -47.54 1.68
C ASN A 212 20.99 -48.35 2.07
N TYR A 213 19.80 -47.79 1.89
CA TYR A 213 18.51 -48.48 2.06
C TYR A 213 17.80 -48.73 0.75
N LEU A 214 18.37 -48.29 -0.39
CA LEU A 214 17.87 -48.65 -1.69
C LEU A 214 18.41 -50.05 -2.08
N PRO A 215 17.57 -50.89 -2.70
CA PRO A 215 18.05 -52.12 -3.34
C PRO A 215 19.22 -51.80 -4.28
N SER A 216 20.22 -52.68 -4.35
CA SER A 216 21.41 -52.46 -5.19
C SER A 216 21.10 -52.37 -6.70
N ASP A 217 19.88 -52.73 -7.09
CA ASP A 217 19.32 -52.69 -8.44
C ASP A 217 18.27 -51.57 -8.62
N TYR A 218 18.16 -50.61 -7.68
CA TYR A 218 17.20 -49.52 -7.80
C TYR A 218 17.50 -48.62 -9.01
N VAL A 219 16.49 -48.44 -9.86
CA VAL A 219 16.50 -47.49 -10.98
C VAL A 219 15.34 -46.52 -10.80
N ALA A 220 15.62 -45.22 -10.90
CA ALA A 220 14.61 -44.18 -10.89
C ALA A 220 13.55 -44.46 -11.98
N PRO A 221 12.24 -44.50 -11.65
CA PRO A 221 11.21 -44.71 -12.64
C PRO A 221 11.28 -43.58 -13.68
N PRO A 222 11.26 -43.90 -14.99
CA PRO A 222 11.25 -42.87 -16.02
C PRO A 222 9.92 -42.10 -15.94
N PHE A 223 10.01 -40.78 -16.12
CA PHE A 223 8.83 -39.91 -16.14
C PHE A 223 7.90 -40.31 -17.30
N GLY A 224 6.77 -40.96 -17.00
CA GLY A 224 5.87 -41.54 -18.01
C GLY A 224 4.74 -40.60 -18.42
N PHE A 225 4.77 -40.09 -19.66
CA PHE A 225 3.59 -39.44 -20.27
C PHE A 225 2.76 -40.48 -21.03
N ASN A 226 1.53 -40.75 -20.56
CA ASN A 226 0.54 -41.50 -21.35
C ASN A 226 -0.20 -40.55 -22.29
N LEU A 227 0.34 -40.33 -23.49
CA LEU A 227 -0.39 -39.66 -24.57
C LEU A 227 -1.48 -40.61 -25.11
N ARG A 228 -2.72 -40.41 -24.68
CA ARG A 228 -3.89 -41.00 -25.34
C ARG A 228 -4.13 -40.25 -26.66
N ILE A 229 -3.62 -40.82 -27.75
CA ILE A 229 -3.99 -40.38 -29.09
C ILE A 229 -5.43 -40.84 -29.32
N LEU A 230 -6.36 -39.88 -29.45
CA LEU A 230 -7.73 -40.15 -29.86
C LEU A 230 -7.70 -40.67 -31.31
N PRO A 231 -8.37 -41.80 -31.61
CA PRO A 231 -8.25 -42.44 -32.92
C PRO A 231 -8.95 -41.60 -33.99
N ASP A 232 -8.16 -40.92 -34.81
CA ASP A 232 -8.65 -40.26 -36.01
C ASP A 232 -8.78 -41.25 -37.17
N ASN A 233 -9.84 -41.01 -37.94
CA ASN A 233 -10.46 -41.91 -38.89
C ASN A 233 -9.59 -42.21 -40.13
N LYS A 234 -9.39 -43.51 -40.40
CA LYS A 234 -9.05 -44.17 -41.69
C LYS A 234 -7.89 -43.65 -42.57
N SER A 235 -6.90 -44.54 -42.68
CA SER A 235 -6.09 -44.91 -43.86
C SER A 235 -5.30 -43.83 -44.61
N LEU A 236 -3.97 -43.91 -44.50
CA LEU A 236 -3.04 -43.99 -45.65
C LEU A 236 -1.62 -44.27 -45.09
N ILE A 237 -1.05 -45.41 -45.48
CA ILE A 237 0.32 -45.80 -45.13
C ILE A 237 1.30 -44.92 -45.94
N PRO A 238 2.46 -44.54 -45.38
CA PRO A 238 3.69 -44.89 -46.10
C PRO A 238 4.75 -45.54 -45.20
N SER A 239 5.50 -46.43 -45.86
CA SER A 239 6.61 -47.26 -45.37
C SER A 239 7.84 -46.45 -44.90
N PRO A 240 8.85 -47.12 -44.30
CA PRO A 240 9.76 -46.52 -43.33
C PRO A 240 10.88 -45.68 -43.96
N GLY A 241 11.24 -44.60 -43.27
CA GLY A 241 12.47 -43.85 -43.51
C GLY A 241 12.26 -42.40 -43.89
N LYS A 242 12.10 -41.53 -42.88
CA LYS A 242 12.61 -40.15 -42.92
C LYS A 242 12.63 -39.57 -41.51
N ASN A 243 13.83 -39.20 -41.08
CA ASN A 243 14.04 -38.28 -39.97
C ASN A 243 13.43 -36.91 -40.31
N VAL A 244 13.14 -36.18 -39.23
CA VAL A 244 12.89 -34.73 -39.11
C VAL A 244 11.43 -34.36 -38.84
N GLY A 245 11.24 -33.74 -37.67
CA GLY A 245 10.14 -32.83 -37.42
C GLY A 245 10.11 -32.39 -35.96
N LYS A 246 10.61 -31.18 -35.67
CA LYS A 246 10.31 -30.43 -34.44
C LYS A 246 8.80 -30.55 -34.15
N ILE A 247 8.43 -30.95 -32.94
CA ILE A 247 7.04 -30.83 -32.48
C ILE A 247 7.02 -29.83 -31.33
N SER A 248 6.42 -28.69 -31.62
CA SER A 248 6.17 -27.58 -30.70
C SER A 248 5.19 -28.02 -29.62
N LEU A 249 5.56 -27.82 -28.35
CA LEU A 249 4.67 -28.04 -27.21
C LEU A 249 3.68 -26.86 -27.12
N GLN A 250 2.40 -27.11 -27.40
CA GLN A 250 1.34 -26.22 -26.95
C GLN A 250 1.04 -26.50 -25.48
N LYS A 251 1.05 -25.43 -24.69
CA LYS A 251 0.78 -25.39 -23.26
C LYS A 251 -0.73 -25.54 -23.04
N GLU A 252 -1.18 -26.67 -22.50
CA GLU A 252 -2.51 -26.74 -21.89
C GLU A 252 -2.39 -26.43 -20.39
N ASP A 253 -2.70 -25.17 -20.07
CA ASP A 253 -2.95 -24.73 -18.70
C ASP A 253 -4.25 -25.40 -18.18
N LYS A 254 -4.10 -26.41 -17.31
CA LYS A 254 -5.17 -26.80 -16.38
C LYS A 254 -4.61 -26.86 -14.97
N PHE A 255 -4.65 -25.70 -14.30
CA PHE A 255 -4.63 -25.64 -12.85
C PHE A 255 -5.93 -26.26 -12.29
N PRO A 256 -5.89 -27.01 -11.19
CA PRO A 256 -7.10 -27.32 -10.43
C PRO A 256 -7.57 -26.04 -9.70
N GLN A 257 -8.79 -25.60 -10.00
CA GLN A 257 -9.52 -24.65 -9.17
C GLN A 257 -9.79 -25.31 -7.81
N PHE A 258 -9.20 -24.77 -6.75
CA PHE A 258 -9.61 -25.06 -5.38
C PHE A 258 -10.88 -24.25 -5.09
N ASP A 259 -12.02 -24.92 -5.10
CA ASP A 259 -13.28 -24.41 -4.56
C ASP A 259 -13.19 -24.34 -3.03
N PHE A 260 -12.84 -23.15 -2.52
CA PHE A 260 -13.21 -22.75 -1.16
C PHE A 260 -14.46 -21.91 -1.28
N PHE A 261 -15.64 -22.48 -0.98
CA PHE A 261 -16.75 -21.86 -0.24
C PHE A 261 -17.99 -22.79 -0.25
N ASN A 262 -18.61 -22.91 0.92
CA ASN A 262 -19.97 -23.40 1.20
C ASN A 262 -20.25 -24.91 1.20
N SER A 263 -20.27 -25.48 2.41
CA SER A 263 -21.54 -25.97 2.99
C SER A 263 -21.38 -26.29 4.49
N LEU A 264 -21.77 -25.36 5.35
CA LEU A 264 -22.06 -25.60 6.76
C LEU A 264 -23.58 -25.78 6.88
N SER A 265 -24.01 -26.99 7.23
CA SER A 265 -25.40 -27.34 7.50
C SER A 265 -25.80 -26.88 8.90
N VAL A 266 -26.80 -26.01 9.02
CA VAL A 266 -27.55 -25.77 10.25
C VAL A 266 -29.00 -26.17 9.98
N SER A 267 -29.48 -27.17 10.73
CA SER A 267 -30.87 -27.60 10.78
C SER A 267 -31.54 -26.93 11.97
N VAL A 268 -32.65 -26.25 11.76
CA VAL A 268 -33.58 -25.85 12.84
C VAL A 268 -34.99 -26.22 12.39
N SER A 269 -35.60 -27.09 13.18
CA SER A 269 -37.05 -27.25 13.32
C SER A 269 -37.50 -26.42 14.50
#